data_AF-A0A964QD96-F1
#
_entry.id   AF-A0A964QD96-F1
#
_cell.length_a   1.000
_cell.length_b   1.000
_cell.length_c   1.000
_cell.angle_alpha   90.00
_cell.angle_beta   90.00
_cell.angle_gamma   90.00
#
_symmetry.space_group_name_H-M   'P 1'
#
loop_
_entity.id
_entity.type
_entity.pdbx_description
1 polymer ?
#
loop_
_entity_poly.entity_id
_entity_poly.type
_entity_poly.pdbx_seq_one_letter_code
_entity_poly.pdbx_strand_id
1 'polypeptide(L)'
;MSPETELMAAEFSTTGDSFERVRVTALFTAPVGSLSLGNDRRYDVARDDERFLMTRPVESDGSSDSVVLVQNFFEELKRLVPR
;
A
#
# COMPACT_ATOMS: atom_id res chain seq x y z
N MET A 1 7.18 -27.60 1.76
CA MET A 1 6.13 -26.72 1.22
C MET A 1 6.57 -25.29 1.50
N SER A 2 6.63 -24.43 0.49
CA SER A 2 6.85 -23.00 0.72
C SER A 2 5.62 -22.42 1.41
N PRO A 3 5.78 -21.51 2.38
CA PRO A 3 4.64 -20.81 2.96
C PRO A 3 3.88 -20.05 1.85
N GLU A 4 2.56 -20.02 1.99
CA GLU A 4 1.67 -19.28 1.11
C GLU A 4 1.40 -17.88 1.68
N THR A 5 1.21 -16.89 0.82
CA THR A 5 0.79 -15.52 1.18
C THR A 5 -0.49 -15.19 0.45
N GLU A 6 -1.43 -14.59 1.18
CA GLU A 6 -2.68 -14.08 0.62
C GLU A 6 -2.45 -12.65 0.12
N LEU A 7 -2.70 -12.41 -1.16
CA LEU A 7 -2.76 -11.04 -1.68
C LEU A 7 -4.13 -10.46 -1.36
N MET A 8 -4.12 -9.31 -0.68
CA MET A 8 -5.32 -8.61 -0.24
C MET A 8 -5.51 -7.31 -1.02
N ALA A 9 -6.73 -7.06 -1.47
CA ALA A 9 -7.17 -5.72 -1.86
C ALA A 9 -7.75 -5.02 -0.63
N ALA A 10 -7.33 -3.79 -0.38
CA ALA A 10 -7.93 -2.93 0.62
C ALA A 10 -8.56 -1.72 -0.08
N GLU A 11 -9.84 -1.50 0.18
CA GLU A 11 -10.59 -0.33 -0.25
C GLU A 11 -10.60 0.69 0.88
N PHE A 12 -10.39 1.96 0.52
CA PHE A 12 -10.34 3.05 1.47
C PHE A 12 -11.27 4.18 1.04
N SER A 13 -11.91 4.81 2.02
CA SER A 13 -12.70 6.02 1.85
C SER A 13 -11.90 7.20 2.37
N THR A 14 -11.86 8.26 1.57
CA THR A 14 -11.26 9.55 1.92
C THR A 14 -12.38 10.56 2.11
N THR A 15 -12.59 11.05 3.33
CA THR A 15 -13.57 12.13 3.60
C THR A 15 -12.86 13.27 4.33
N GLY A 16 -12.63 14.39 3.65
CA GLY A 16 -11.80 15.48 4.17
C GLY A 16 -10.40 14.97 4.55
N ASP A 17 -9.98 15.19 5.79
CA ASP A 17 -8.68 14.76 6.31
C ASP A 17 -8.69 13.32 6.88
N SER A 18 -9.81 12.60 6.74
CA SER A 18 -9.94 11.23 7.24
C SER A 18 -9.68 10.19 6.15
N PHE A 19 -9.05 9.09 6.55
CA PHE A 19 -8.76 7.93 5.71
C PHE A 19 -9.18 6.68 6.48
N GLU A 20 -10.24 6.01 6.00
CA GLU A 20 -10.79 4.83 6.66
C GLU A 20 -10.77 3.64 5.71
N ARG A 21 -10.34 2.48 6.22
CA ARG A 21 -10.38 1.21 5.49
C ARG A 21 -11.82 0.68 5.47
N VAL A 22 -12.45 0.71 4.31
CA VAL A 22 -13.85 0.30 4.11
C VAL A 22 -13.97 -1.22 4.00
N ARG A 23 -13.09 -1.82 3.21
CA ARG A 23 -13.18 -3.24 2.87
C ARG A 23 -11.80 -3.84 2.68
N VAL A 24 -11.66 -5.10 3.08
CA VAL A 24 -10.52 -5.94 2.73
C VAL A 24 -11.05 -7.18 2.04
N THR A 25 -10.45 -7.58 0.93
CA THR A 25 -10.87 -8.75 0.16
C THR A 25 -9.65 -9.51 -0.32
N ALA A 26 -9.65 -10.82 -0.05
CA ALA A 26 -8.67 -11.74 -0.60
C ALA A 26 -8.83 -11.83 -2.12
N LEU A 27 -7.74 -11.59 -2.84
CA LEU A 27 -7.72 -11.73 -4.30
C LEU A 27 -7.31 -13.14 -4.70
N PHE A 28 -6.16 -13.60 -4.20
CA PHE A 28 -5.63 -14.94 -4.43
C PHE A 28 -4.46 -15.25 -3.51
N THR A 29 -4.13 -16.53 -3.41
CA THR A 29 -2.98 -17.03 -2.68
C THR A 29 -1.79 -17.23 -3.64
N ALA A 30 -0.59 -16.83 -3.23
CA ALA A 30 0.63 -17.02 -3.99
C ALA A 30 1.78 -17.50 -3.08
N PRO A 31 2.77 -18.24 -3.60
CA PRO A 31 3.95 -18.60 -2.82
C PRO A 31 4.67 -17.35 -2.28
N VAL A 32 5.17 -17.40 -1.04
CA VAL A 32 6.01 -16.32 -0.50
C VAL A 32 7.16 -16.02 -1.46
N GLY A 33 7.34 -14.74 -1.80
CA GLY A 33 8.41 -14.27 -2.69
C GLY A 33 8.13 -14.43 -4.20
N SER A 34 6.97 -14.95 -4.60
CA SER A 34 6.62 -15.04 -6.03
C SER A 34 6.12 -13.71 -6.61
N LEU A 35 5.75 -12.75 -5.76
CA LEU A 35 5.32 -11.43 -6.18
C LEU A 35 6.54 -10.52 -6.35
N SER A 36 6.95 -10.33 -7.61
CA SER A 36 7.89 -9.31 -8.03
C SER A 36 7.18 -8.33 -8.96
N LEU A 37 7.15 -7.05 -8.58
CA LEU A 37 6.81 -5.99 -9.52
C LEU A 37 8.11 -5.71 -10.28
N GLY A 38 8.12 -5.95 -11.59
CA GLY A 38 9.34 -5.92 -12.40
C GLY A 38 10.23 -4.70 -12.16
N ASN A 39 11.54 -4.87 -12.38
CA ASN A 39 12.59 -3.88 -12.06
C ASN A 39 12.73 -3.57 -10.55
N ASP A 40 12.63 -4.60 -9.69
CA ASP A 40 12.78 -4.48 -8.22
C ASP A 40 11.87 -3.44 -7.57
N ARG A 41 10.75 -3.13 -8.22
CA ARG A 41 9.78 -2.16 -7.70
C ARG A 41 9.05 -2.77 -6.52
N ARG A 42 8.82 -1.96 -5.49
CA ARG A 42 8.00 -2.34 -4.33
C ARG A 42 6.57 -1.84 -4.41
N TYR A 43 6.28 -1.00 -5.40
CA TYR A 43 4.93 -0.54 -5.67
C TYR A 43 4.76 -0.20 -7.16
N ASP A 44 3.52 -0.15 -7.61
CA ASP A 44 3.13 0.36 -8.92
C ASP A 44 1.82 1.13 -8.80
N VAL A 45 1.60 2.09 -9.69
CA VAL A 45 0.40 2.94 -9.71
C VAL A 45 -0.31 2.73 -11.04
N ALA A 46 -1.62 2.46 -10.98
CA ALA A 46 -2.42 2.29 -12.17
C ALA A 46 -2.53 3.63 -12.92
N ARG A 47 -2.71 3.56 -14.24
CA ARG A 47 -2.81 4.74 -15.11
C ARG A 47 -3.99 5.66 -14.80
N ASP A 48 -4.96 5.18 -14.05
CA ASP A 48 -6.14 5.94 -13.63
C ASP A 48 -5.86 6.77 -12.37
N ASP A 49 -4.69 6.63 -11.74
CA ASP A 49 -4.32 7.25 -10.47
C ASP A 49 -5.27 6.91 -9.29
N GLU A 50 -6.18 5.95 -9.47
CA GLU A 50 -7.17 5.53 -8.46
C GLU A 50 -6.73 4.28 -7.70
N ARG A 51 -5.73 3.55 -8.22
CA ARG A 51 -5.28 2.27 -7.67
C ARG A 51 -3.76 2.20 -7.59
N PHE A 52 -3.28 1.59 -6.53
CA PHE A 52 -1.87 1.26 -6.39
C PHE A 52 -1.72 -0.18 -5.89
N LEU A 53 -0.60 -0.80 -6.23
CA LEU A 53 -0.18 -2.09 -5.72
C LEU A 53 1.12 -1.89 -4.95
N MET A 54 1.24 -2.50 -3.77
CA MET A 54 2.46 -2.44 -2.96
C MET A 54 2.81 -3.82 -2.45
N THR A 55 4.06 -4.22 -2.66
CA THR A 55 4.66 -5.40 -2.04
C THR A 55 5.54 -4.94 -0.88
N ARG A 56 5.27 -5.44 0.32
CA ARG A 56 6.13 -5.22 1.49
C ARG A 56 6.77 -6.52 1.92
N PRO A 57 8.04 -6.51 2.35
CA PRO A 57 8.60 -7.66 3.05
C PRO A 57 7.80 -7.90 4.33
N VAL A 58 7.56 -9.17 4.64
CA VAL A 58 7.00 -9.58 5.93
C VAL A 58 8.13 -9.50 6.94
N GLU A 59 8.35 -8.32 7.52
CA GLU A 59 9.25 -8.19 8.66
C GLU A 59 8.58 -8.82 9.89
N SER A 60 9.33 -9.66 10.61
CA SER A 60 8.82 -10.54 11.67
C SER A 60 8.53 -9.85 12.99
N ASP A 61 8.68 -8.53 13.06
CA ASP A 61 8.50 -7.76 14.28
C ASP A 61 7.07 -7.21 14.30
N GLY A 62 6.32 -7.56 15.35
CA GLY A 62 4.89 -7.33 15.56
C GLY A 62 4.43 -5.86 15.61
N SER A 63 4.95 -5.01 14.74
CA SER A 63 4.40 -3.70 14.43
C SER A 63 3.05 -3.87 13.73
N SER A 64 2.07 -3.07 14.17
CA SER A 64 0.79 -3.00 13.49
C SER A 64 0.99 -2.44 12.09
N ASP A 65 0.55 -3.17 11.07
CA ASP A 65 0.54 -2.70 9.69
C ASP A 65 -0.20 -1.37 9.58
N SER A 66 0.53 -0.29 9.29
CA SER A 66 -0.01 1.05 9.12
C SER A 66 0.25 1.56 7.70
N VAL A 67 -0.77 2.19 7.13
CA VAL A 67 -0.70 2.86 5.83
C VAL A 67 -0.93 4.34 6.10
N VAL A 68 0.02 5.18 5.67
CA VAL A 68 -0.09 6.64 5.78
C VAL A 68 -0.41 7.19 4.40
N LEU A 69 -1.59 7.80 4.27
CA LEU A 69 -1.97 8.53 3.06
C LEU A 69 -1.73 10.03 3.29
N VAL A 70 -0.88 10.64 2.47
CA VAL A 70 -0.65 12.08 2.48
C VAL A 70 -1.44 12.71 1.33
N GLN A 71 -2.50 13.42 1.66
CA GLN A 71 -3.24 14.23 0.69
C GLN A 71 -2.48 15.53 0.41
N ASN A 72 -2.53 16.02 -0.83
CA ASN A 72 -1.88 17.27 -1.24
C ASN A 72 -0.38 17.31 -0.92
N PHE A 73 0.36 16.24 -1.26
CA PHE A 73 1.79 16.07 -0.93
C PHE A 73 2.65 17.31 -1.21
N PHE A 74 2.40 18.03 -2.30
CA PHE A 74 3.14 19.25 -2.62
C PHE A 74 2.90 20.41 -1.63
N GLU A 75 1.68 20.56 -1.11
CA GLU A 75 1.39 21.57 -0.07
C GLU A 75 2.01 21.16 1.27
N GLU A 76 1.96 19.86 1.59
CA GLU A 76 2.63 19.34 2.79
C GLU A 76 4.15 19.53 2.74
N LEU A 77 4.78 19.32 1.58
CA LEU A 77 6.20 19.61 1.37
C LEU A 77 6.52 21.10 1.57
N LYS A 78 5.70 22.01 1.05
CA LYS A 78 5.88 23.46 1.26
C LYS A 78 5.74 23.83 2.74
N ARG A 79 4.82 23.19 3.47
CA ARG A 79 4.63 23.40 4.92
C ARG A 79 5.85 22.94 5.73
N LEU A 80 6.42 21.78 5.39
CA LEU A 80 7.56 21.19 6.10
C LEU A 80 8.89 21.86 5.76
N VAL A 81 9.02 22.42 4.56
CA VAL A 81 10.21 23.14 4.12
C VAL A 81 9.81 24.53 3.60
N PRO A 82 9.46 25.48 4.49
CA PRO A 82 9.19 26.85 4.07
C PRO A 82 10.50 27.44 3.53
N ARG A 83 10.50 27.82 2.25
CA ARG A 83 11.53 28.71 1.70
C ARG A 83 11.18 30.16 2.00
#